data_AF-A0AA88JP64-F1
#
_entry.id   AF-A0AA88JP64-F1
#
_cell.length_a   1.000
_cell.length_b   1.000
_cell.length_c   1.000
_cell.angle_alpha   90.00
_cell.angle_beta   90.00
_cell.angle_gamma   90.00
#
_symmetry.space_group_name_H-M   'P 1'
#
loop_
_entity.id
_entity.type
_entity.pdbx_description
1 polymer ?
#
loop_
_entity_poly.entity_id
_entity_poly.type
_entity_poly.pdbx_seq_one_letter_code
_entity_poly.pdbx_strand_id
1 'polypeptide(L)'
;MTMIFGIPVQALLGQLLIGLINGSFYALLSLGLAVIFGLLRVINFAHGAQYMLGAFVAFLGLQYFGINFWVALVVTPLVVALFGAIVERLMLSRLYDLDPLYGLLFTFGLALVVEGTFRWLYGAAGQPYSVPRELAGGTNLGFMFLPNYRAFVVVISMVACLATWALIEKTRLGSYLRAATENPTLVQAFGINVPVLLTLTYALGAGLAGFTGVLAAPIYQVSPLMGTNLIIVVFAVVVVGGMGSIMGAIVTGYMLGIAEGLTKVFYPEASNIVIFVIMAFVLLIRPAGLFGKDA
;
A
#
# COMPACT_ATOMS: atom_id res chain seq x y z
N MET A 1 37.42 9.29 -3.04
CA MET A 1 35.97 8.98 -3.07
C MET A 1 35.26 10.21 -3.60
N THR A 2 34.42 10.09 -4.63
CA THR A 2 33.66 11.23 -5.14
C THR A 2 32.69 11.69 -4.05
N MET A 3 32.76 12.96 -3.67
CA MET A 3 31.91 13.58 -2.64
C MET A 3 30.93 14.52 -3.33
N ILE A 4 29.65 14.40 -3.03
CA ILE A 4 28.60 15.33 -3.49
C ILE A 4 28.02 15.99 -2.23
N PHE A 5 28.02 17.32 -2.16
CA PHE A 5 27.60 18.09 -0.98
C PHE A 5 28.31 17.70 0.34
N GLY A 6 29.56 17.24 0.28
CA GLY A 6 30.31 16.78 1.46
C GLY A 6 29.94 15.37 1.94
N ILE A 7 29.15 14.64 1.15
CA ILE A 7 28.63 13.31 1.48
C ILE A 7 29.19 12.29 0.47
N PRO A 8 29.65 11.11 0.91
CA PRO A 8 30.08 10.06 0.00
C PRO A 8 28.96 9.68 -0.96
N VAL A 9 29.26 9.61 -2.27
CA VAL A 9 28.28 9.20 -3.29
C VAL A 9 27.64 7.85 -2.96
N GLN A 10 28.42 6.92 -2.39
CA GLN A 10 27.92 5.63 -1.89
C GLN A 10 26.80 5.79 -0.87
N ALA A 11 26.93 6.74 0.07
CA ALA A 11 25.95 6.98 1.12
C ALA A 11 24.68 7.65 0.56
N LEU A 12 24.85 8.64 -0.32
CA LEU A 12 23.74 9.32 -0.99
C LEU A 12 22.90 8.33 -1.82
N LEU A 13 23.55 7.51 -2.65
CA LEU A 13 22.88 6.51 -3.47
C LEU A 13 22.24 5.40 -2.63
N GLY A 14 22.92 4.97 -1.55
CA GLY A 14 22.36 4.04 -0.57
C GLY A 14 21.05 4.54 0.04
N GLN A 15 21.01 5.82 0.38
CA GLN A 15 19.83 6.42 1.00
C GLN A 15 18.71 6.71 -0.01
N LEU A 16 19.05 7.08 -1.24
CA LEU A 16 18.09 7.18 -2.34
C LEU A 16 17.43 5.83 -2.63
N LEU A 17 18.20 4.74 -2.62
CA LEU A 17 17.66 3.39 -2.75
C LEU A 17 16.71 3.06 -1.59
N ILE A 18 17.05 3.40 -0.35
CA ILE A 18 16.15 3.23 0.80
C ILE A 18 14.85 4.02 0.58
N GLY A 19 14.95 5.26 0.12
CA GLY A 19 13.80 6.07 -0.25
C GLY A 19 12.94 5.43 -1.35
N LEU A 20 13.57 4.84 -2.36
CA LEU A 20 12.88 4.14 -3.45
C LEU A 20 12.17 2.87 -2.96
N ILE A 21 12.75 2.13 -2.02
CA ILE A 21 12.13 0.95 -1.40
C ILE A 21 10.93 1.37 -0.55
N ASN A 22 11.09 2.38 0.32
CA ASN A 22 9.98 2.92 1.10
C ASN A 22 8.87 3.42 0.16
N GLY A 23 9.25 4.15 -0.88
CA GLY A 23 8.36 4.63 -1.93
C GLY A 23 7.64 3.51 -2.69
N SER A 24 8.25 2.33 -2.81
CA SER A 24 7.62 1.13 -3.39
C SER A 24 6.46 0.64 -2.53
N PHE A 25 6.65 0.62 -1.20
CA PHE A 25 5.59 0.26 -0.25
C PHE A 25 4.49 1.33 -0.20
N TYR A 26 4.88 2.61 -0.20
CA TYR A 26 3.92 3.71 -0.30
C TYR A 26 3.10 3.61 -1.58
N ALA A 27 3.74 3.44 -2.73
CA ALA A 27 3.05 3.35 -4.01
C ALA A 27 2.07 2.17 -4.07
N LEU A 28 2.45 0.98 -3.62
CA LEU A 28 1.55 -0.20 -3.64
C LEU A 28 0.35 -0.05 -2.69
N LEU A 29 0.57 0.46 -1.48
CA LEU A 29 -0.54 0.66 -0.53
C LEU A 29 -1.42 1.83 -0.93
N SER A 30 -0.82 2.94 -1.36
CA SER A 30 -1.57 4.08 -1.86
C SER A 30 -2.35 3.74 -3.11
N LEU A 31 -1.84 2.86 -3.97
CA LEU A 31 -2.57 2.30 -5.10
C LEU A 31 -3.80 1.51 -4.64
N GLY A 32 -3.64 0.56 -3.72
CA GLY A 32 -4.76 -0.23 -3.19
C GLY A 32 -5.83 0.67 -2.55
N LEU A 33 -5.39 1.65 -1.75
CA LEU A 33 -6.27 2.64 -1.13
C LEU A 33 -6.92 3.58 -2.16
N ALA A 34 -6.22 4.02 -3.20
CA ALA A 34 -6.75 4.87 -4.26
C ALA A 34 -7.80 4.15 -5.11
N VAL A 35 -7.64 2.84 -5.33
CA VAL A 35 -8.64 2.00 -5.99
C VAL A 35 -9.91 1.90 -5.14
N ILE A 36 -9.77 1.61 -3.84
CA ILE A 36 -10.90 1.54 -2.91
C ILE A 36 -11.61 2.90 -2.82
N PHE A 37 -10.87 3.96 -2.53
CA PHE A 37 -11.43 5.29 -2.33
C PHE A 37 -12.01 5.86 -3.63
N GLY A 38 -11.29 5.76 -4.74
CA GLY A 38 -11.70 6.35 -6.02
C GLY A 38 -13.02 5.78 -6.53
N LEU A 39 -13.38 4.57 -6.10
CA LEU A 39 -14.55 3.84 -6.58
C LEU A 39 -15.65 3.75 -5.51
N LEU A 40 -15.30 3.50 -4.25
CA LEU A 40 -16.29 3.36 -3.17
C LEU A 40 -16.52 4.65 -2.40
N ARG A 41 -15.65 5.65 -2.55
CA ARG A 41 -15.64 6.91 -1.77
C ARG A 41 -15.59 6.67 -0.25
N VAL A 42 -15.08 5.51 0.17
CA VAL A 42 -14.89 5.16 1.59
C VAL A 42 -13.43 5.32 1.98
N ILE A 43 -13.20 6.06 3.06
CA ILE A 43 -11.89 6.19 3.70
C ILE A 43 -11.63 4.92 4.51
N ASN A 44 -10.72 4.05 4.04
CA ASN A 44 -10.49 2.73 4.63
C ASN A 44 -9.24 2.70 5.54
N PHE A 45 -9.41 2.94 6.84
CA PHE A 45 -8.31 2.80 7.82
C PHE A 45 -7.90 1.35 8.07
N ALA A 46 -8.78 0.38 7.80
CA ALA A 46 -8.48 -1.04 7.92
C ALA A 46 -7.44 -1.51 6.89
N HIS A 47 -7.11 -0.69 5.87
CA HIS A 47 -6.10 -1.02 4.88
C HIS A 47 -4.71 -1.26 5.49
N GLY A 48 -4.34 -0.50 6.54
CA GLY A 48 -3.12 -0.76 7.31
C GLY A 48 -3.14 -2.11 8.02
N ALA A 49 -4.28 -2.48 8.61
CA ALA A 49 -4.47 -3.79 9.22
C ALA A 49 -4.48 -4.92 8.18
N GLN A 50 -4.97 -4.70 6.96
CA GLN A 50 -4.89 -5.66 5.85
C GLN A 50 -3.45 -5.90 5.40
N TYR A 51 -2.62 -4.85 5.37
CA TYR A 51 -1.18 -4.97 5.15
C TYR A 51 -0.48 -5.79 6.24
N MET A 52 -0.80 -5.50 7.51
CA MET A 52 -0.34 -6.28 8.66
C MET A 52 -0.77 -7.76 8.54
N LEU A 53 -2.04 -8.01 8.22
CA LEU A 53 -2.57 -9.36 8.00
C LEU A 53 -1.81 -10.08 6.88
N GLY A 54 -1.43 -9.40 5.81
CA GLY A 54 -0.58 -9.99 4.76
C GLY A 54 0.76 -10.50 5.31
N ALA A 55 1.46 -9.67 6.08
CA ALA A 55 2.71 -10.08 6.69
C ALA A 55 2.53 -11.27 7.66
N PHE A 56 1.46 -11.28 8.46
CA PHE A 56 1.16 -12.39 9.36
C PHE A 56 0.74 -13.67 8.63
N VAL A 57 -0.10 -13.60 7.59
CA VAL A 57 -0.49 -14.79 6.82
C VAL A 57 0.73 -15.41 6.15
N ALA A 58 1.67 -14.61 5.62
CA ALA A 58 2.92 -15.13 5.10
C ALA A 58 3.78 -15.78 6.21
N PHE A 59 3.91 -15.12 7.36
CA PHE A 59 4.65 -15.65 8.51
C PHE A 59 4.08 -16.95 9.04
N LEU A 60 2.78 -17.02 9.28
CA LEU A 60 2.09 -18.21 9.75
C LEU A 60 2.12 -19.33 8.70
N GLY A 61 2.00 -18.97 7.42
CA GLY A 61 2.18 -19.89 6.29
C GLY A 61 3.56 -20.56 6.30
N LEU A 62 4.61 -19.77 6.54
CA LEU A 62 5.97 -20.29 6.65
C LEU A 62 6.16 -21.14 7.92
N GLN A 63 5.71 -20.64 9.08
CA GLN A 63 5.96 -21.26 10.39
C GLN A 63 5.20 -22.57 10.58
N TYR A 64 3.92 -22.62 10.22
CA TYR A 64 3.05 -23.76 10.51
C TYR A 64 2.88 -24.71 9.32
N PHE A 65 2.90 -24.18 8.09
CA PHE A 65 2.65 -24.96 6.88
C PHE A 65 3.90 -25.17 6.02
N GLY A 66 5.05 -24.59 6.39
CA GLY A 66 6.29 -24.70 5.62
C GLY A 66 6.19 -24.07 4.23
N ILE A 67 5.25 -23.15 4.01
CA ILE A 67 5.02 -22.53 2.71
C ILE A 67 6.20 -21.62 2.38
N ASN A 68 6.81 -21.82 1.21
CA ASN A 68 7.93 -20.99 0.77
C ASN A 68 7.49 -19.56 0.43
N PHE A 69 8.44 -18.64 0.34
CA PHE A 69 8.18 -17.24 0.04
C PHE A 69 7.39 -17.03 -1.25
N TRP A 70 7.70 -17.77 -2.32
CA TRP A 70 7.08 -17.59 -3.63
C TRP A 70 5.60 -17.99 -3.64
N VAL A 71 5.25 -19.06 -2.92
CA VAL A 71 3.86 -19.47 -2.75
C VAL A 71 3.15 -18.49 -1.82
N ALA A 72 3.79 -18.04 -0.74
CA ALA A 72 3.24 -17.01 0.14
C ALA A 72 2.97 -15.70 -0.61
N LEU A 73 3.82 -15.32 -1.57
CA LEU A 73 3.66 -14.13 -2.40
C LEU A 73 2.37 -14.14 -3.23
N VAL A 74 1.85 -15.32 -3.58
CA VAL A 74 0.61 -15.47 -4.38
C VAL A 74 -0.59 -15.79 -3.48
N VAL A 75 -0.44 -16.72 -2.53
CA VAL A 75 -1.54 -17.20 -1.69
C VAL A 75 -1.99 -16.13 -0.70
N THR A 76 -1.05 -15.40 -0.08
CA THR A 76 -1.39 -14.40 0.93
C THR A 76 -2.27 -13.27 0.38
N PRO A 77 -1.96 -12.63 -0.76
CA PRO A 77 -2.88 -11.65 -1.36
C PRO A 77 -4.29 -12.20 -1.57
N LEU A 78 -4.44 -13.47 -1.95
CA LEU A 78 -5.74 -14.10 -2.15
C LEU A 78 -6.50 -14.29 -0.83
N VAL A 79 -5.80 -14.71 0.23
CA VAL A 79 -6.39 -14.84 1.57
C VAL A 79 -6.84 -13.48 2.11
N VAL A 80 -6.01 -12.44 1.97
CA VAL A 80 -6.34 -11.09 2.42
C VAL A 80 -7.44 -10.46 1.54
N ALA A 81 -7.44 -10.72 0.24
CA ALA A 81 -8.51 -10.31 -0.67
C ALA A 81 -9.84 -10.97 -0.30
N LEU A 82 -9.83 -12.26 0.04
CA LEU A 82 -11.01 -12.98 0.50
C LEU A 82 -11.53 -12.41 1.83
N PHE A 83 -10.63 -12.16 2.79
CA PHE A 83 -10.99 -11.49 4.04
C PHE A 83 -11.62 -10.11 3.75
N GLY A 84 -11.02 -9.34 2.85
CA GLY A 84 -11.56 -8.06 2.41
C GLY A 84 -12.95 -8.18 1.78
N ALA A 85 -13.15 -9.16 0.90
CA ALA A 85 -14.45 -9.43 0.27
C ALA A 85 -15.53 -9.76 1.29
N ILE A 86 -15.20 -10.57 2.31
CA ILE A 86 -16.13 -10.93 3.39
C ILE A 86 -16.49 -9.69 4.22
N VAL A 87 -15.50 -8.90 4.62
CA VAL A 87 -15.71 -7.65 5.37
C VAL A 87 -16.56 -6.67 4.57
N GLU A 88 -16.27 -6.52 3.28
CA GLU A 88 -17.04 -5.63 2.42
C GLU A 88 -18.50 -6.09 2.33
N ARG A 89 -18.72 -7.33 1.93
CA ARG A 89 -20.05 -7.87 1.64
C ARG A 89 -20.94 -7.98 2.87
N LEU A 90 -20.35 -8.27 4.03
CA LEU A 90 -21.10 -8.48 5.26
C LEU A 90 -21.19 -7.24 6.13
N MET A 91 -20.32 -6.24 5.97
CA MET A 91 -20.27 -5.11 6.89
C MET A 91 -20.29 -3.77 6.13
N LEU A 92 -19.27 -3.50 5.30
CA LEU A 92 -19.17 -2.19 4.65
C LEU A 92 -20.31 -1.90 3.68
N SER A 93 -20.80 -2.90 2.95
CA SER A 93 -21.88 -2.71 1.97
C SER A 93 -23.18 -2.20 2.62
N ARG A 94 -23.35 -2.38 3.93
CA ARG A 94 -24.50 -1.86 4.69
C ARG A 94 -24.32 -0.40 5.12
N LEU A 95 -23.11 0.13 5.01
CA LEU A 95 -22.75 1.49 5.42
C LEU A 95 -22.62 2.45 4.22
N TYR A 96 -22.73 1.96 2.97
CA TYR A 96 -22.55 2.76 1.77
C TYR A 96 -23.62 3.85 1.59
N ASP A 97 -24.84 3.59 2.06
CA ASP A 97 -25.94 4.57 1.98
C ASP A 97 -25.97 5.52 3.19
N LEU A 98 -25.03 5.39 4.13
CA LEU A 98 -24.90 6.25 5.31
C LEU A 98 -23.83 7.33 5.08
N ASP A 99 -23.73 8.26 6.03
CA ASP A 99 -22.66 9.26 6.03
C ASP A 99 -21.28 8.56 5.97
N PRO A 100 -20.35 8.99 5.08
CA PRO A 100 -19.00 8.43 4.97
C PRO A 100 -18.24 8.29 6.29
N LEU A 101 -18.57 9.13 7.29
CA LEU A 101 -18.00 9.05 8.64
C LEU A 101 -18.26 7.68 9.30
N TYR A 102 -19.41 7.04 9.06
CA TYR A 102 -19.70 5.71 9.61
C TYR A 102 -18.78 4.64 9.03
N GLY A 103 -18.49 4.71 7.72
CA GLY A 103 -17.52 3.82 7.07
C GLY A 103 -16.10 4.01 7.63
N LEU A 104 -15.70 5.26 7.85
CA LEU A 104 -14.43 5.60 8.50
C LEU A 104 -14.34 4.99 9.91
N LEU A 105 -15.34 5.26 10.77
CA LEU A 105 -15.38 4.77 12.14
C LEU A 105 -15.35 3.24 12.20
N PHE A 106 -16.10 2.58 11.31
CA PHE A 106 -16.09 1.13 11.22
C PHE A 106 -14.72 0.59 10.82
N THR A 107 -14.09 1.12 9.77
CA THR A 107 -12.79 0.62 9.32
C THR A 107 -11.68 0.89 10.33
N PHE A 108 -11.75 2.00 11.05
CA PHE A 108 -10.85 2.28 12.17
C PHE A 108 -11.05 1.28 13.33
N GLY A 109 -12.31 1.03 13.73
CA GLY A 109 -12.63 0.02 14.75
C GLY A 109 -12.18 -1.39 14.35
N LEU A 110 -12.39 -1.77 13.09
CA LEU A 110 -11.92 -3.05 12.54
C LEU A 110 -10.39 -3.15 12.61
N ALA A 111 -9.68 -2.08 12.24
CA ALA A 111 -8.22 -2.02 12.34
C ALA A 111 -7.74 -2.28 13.78
N LEU A 112 -8.36 -1.62 14.76
CA LEU A 112 -8.02 -1.79 16.18
C LEU A 112 -8.31 -3.20 16.70
N VAL A 113 -9.45 -3.80 16.30
CA VAL A 113 -9.79 -5.18 16.70
C VAL A 113 -8.79 -6.17 16.12
N VAL A 114 -8.46 -6.02 14.84
CA VAL A 114 -7.48 -6.90 14.16
C VAL A 114 -6.09 -6.72 14.77
N GLU A 115 -5.59 -5.50 14.90
CA GLU A 115 -4.30 -5.21 15.52
C GLU A 115 -4.25 -5.73 16.97
N GLY A 116 -5.26 -5.42 17.78
CA GLY A 116 -5.33 -5.81 19.18
C GLY A 116 -5.34 -7.32 19.37
N THR A 117 -6.03 -8.04 18.48
CA THR A 117 -6.05 -9.52 18.49
C THR A 117 -4.65 -10.09 18.23
N PHE A 118 -3.95 -9.60 17.19
CA PHE A 118 -2.60 -10.08 16.87
C PHE A 118 -1.57 -9.66 17.93
N ARG A 119 -1.73 -8.48 18.52
CA ARG A 119 -0.90 -8.02 19.64
C ARG A 119 -1.09 -8.87 20.89
N TRP A 120 -2.31 -9.33 21.17
CA TRP A 120 -2.58 -10.25 22.27
C TRP A 120 -1.99 -11.64 22.02
N LEU A 121 -2.09 -12.16 20.78
CA LEU A 121 -1.59 -13.49 20.42
C LEU A 121 -0.06 -13.58 20.28
N TYR A 122 0.58 -12.58 19.66
CA TYR A 122 1.99 -12.62 19.27
C TYR A 122 2.87 -11.57 19.97
N GLY A 123 2.27 -10.73 20.81
CA GLY A 123 2.95 -9.61 21.44
C GLY A 123 3.21 -8.45 20.48
N ALA A 124 3.89 -7.41 20.96
CA ALA A 124 4.27 -6.25 20.14
C ALA A 124 5.61 -6.43 19.40
N ALA A 125 6.40 -7.44 19.79
CA ALA A 125 7.71 -7.71 19.20
C ALA A 125 7.59 -8.20 17.75
N GLY A 126 8.50 -7.75 16.91
CA GLY A 126 8.60 -8.22 15.52
C GLY A 126 9.05 -9.67 15.46
N GLN A 127 8.38 -10.47 14.63
CA GLN A 127 8.78 -11.82 14.30
C GLN A 127 9.63 -11.79 13.01
N PRO A 128 10.83 -12.38 13.02
CA PRO A 128 11.68 -12.38 11.83
C PRO A 128 11.07 -13.25 10.73
N TYR A 129 11.14 -12.75 9.51
CA TYR A 129 10.76 -13.50 8.31
C TYR A 129 11.94 -13.49 7.34
N SER A 130 12.49 -14.66 7.03
CA SER A 130 13.75 -14.75 6.28
C SER A 130 13.58 -14.41 4.81
N VAL A 131 14.57 -13.72 4.24
CA VAL A 131 14.71 -13.52 2.80
C VAL A 131 14.88 -14.89 2.10
N PRO A 132 14.21 -15.15 0.96
CA PRO A 132 14.41 -16.37 0.19
C PRO A 132 15.86 -16.49 -0.30
N ARG A 133 16.39 -17.72 -0.34
CA ARG A 133 17.83 -17.99 -0.61
C ARG A 133 18.26 -17.47 -1.98
N GLU A 134 17.37 -17.48 -2.95
CA GLU A 134 17.59 -17.01 -4.32
C GLU A 134 17.81 -15.49 -4.40
N LEU A 135 17.27 -14.75 -3.43
CA LEU A 135 17.39 -13.28 -3.33
C LEU A 135 18.31 -12.85 -2.18
N ALA A 136 18.98 -13.81 -1.53
CA ALA A 136 19.92 -13.52 -0.46
C ALA A 136 21.20 -12.87 -1.01
N GLY A 137 21.87 -12.09 -0.16
CA GLY A 137 23.10 -11.38 -0.50
C GLY A 137 22.86 -10.03 -1.16
N GLY A 138 23.92 -9.51 -1.79
CA GLY A 138 23.87 -8.23 -2.48
C GLY A 138 24.97 -8.12 -3.52
N THR A 139 24.70 -7.30 -4.52
CA THR A 139 25.59 -7.06 -5.66
C THR A 139 26.34 -5.75 -5.44
N ASN A 140 27.66 -5.78 -5.53
CA ASN A 140 28.47 -4.56 -5.49
C ASN A 140 28.50 -3.93 -6.89
N LEU A 141 27.85 -2.78 -7.04
CA LEU A 141 27.79 -2.02 -8.29
C LEU A 141 28.99 -1.07 -8.48
N GLY A 142 29.98 -1.13 -7.58
CA GLY A 142 31.15 -0.24 -7.55
C GLY A 142 30.86 1.12 -6.89
N PHE A 143 29.70 1.71 -7.19
CA PHE A 143 29.23 2.96 -6.57
C PHE A 143 28.28 2.76 -5.38
N MET A 144 27.73 1.55 -5.19
CA MET A 144 26.95 1.18 -4.00
C MET A 144 26.85 -0.34 -3.87
N PHE A 145 26.55 -0.82 -2.65
CA PHE A 145 26.15 -2.21 -2.42
C PHE A 145 24.63 -2.31 -2.45
N LEU A 146 24.09 -3.06 -3.41
CA LEU A 146 22.65 -3.22 -3.63
C LEU A 146 22.19 -4.61 -3.14
N PRO A 147 21.41 -4.70 -2.05
CA PRO A 147 20.83 -5.98 -1.64
C PRO A 147 19.83 -6.50 -2.69
N ASN A 148 19.98 -7.76 -3.09
CA ASN A 148 19.23 -8.32 -4.22
C ASN A 148 17.71 -8.33 -3.92
N TYR A 149 17.32 -8.67 -2.70
CA TYR A 149 15.92 -8.63 -2.27
C TYR A 149 15.29 -7.23 -2.36
N ARG A 150 16.05 -6.18 -2.02
CA ARG A 150 15.56 -4.79 -2.10
C ARG A 150 15.35 -4.34 -3.55
N ALA A 151 16.27 -4.73 -4.44
CA ALA A 151 16.10 -4.50 -5.88
C ALA A 151 14.87 -5.23 -6.43
N PHE A 152 14.68 -6.49 -6.01
CA PHE A 152 13.49 -7.26 -6.36
C PHE A 152 12.20 -6.57 -5.91
N VAL A 153 12.12 -6.06 -4.68
CA VAL A 153 10.94 -5.35 -4.16
C VAL A 153 10.59 -4.15 -5.04
N VAL A 154 11.57 -3.33 -5.44
CA VAL A 154 11.35 -2.17 -6.32
C VAL A 154 10.83 -2.59 -7.70
N VAL A 155 11.39 -3.64 -8.27
CA VAL A 155 10.96 -4.12 -9.60
C VAL A 155 9.56 -4.71 -9.53
N ILE A 156 9.28 -5.58 -8.55
CA ILE A 156 7.99 -6.24 -8.45
C ILE A 156 6.88 -5.25 -8.05
N SER A 157 7.18 -4.24 -7.23
CA SER A 157 6.22 -3.16 -6.92
C SER A 157 5.90 -2.34 -8.14
N MET A 158 6.90 -1.97 -8.96
CA MET A 158 6.67 -1.22 -10.18
C MET A 158 5.82 -2.03 -11.17
N VAL A 159 6.14 -3.32 -11.35
CA VAL A 159 5.35 -4.21 -12.20
C VAL A 159 3.91 -4.34 -11.69
N ALA A 160 3.71 -4.58 -10.40
CA ALA A 160 2.37 -4.69 -9.81
C ALA A 160 1.57 -3.38 -9.92
N CYS A 161 2.22 -2.22 -9.70
CA CYS A 161 1.61 -0.92 -9.88
C CYS A 161 1.16 -0.67 -11.32
N LEU A 162 2.04 -0.91 -12.29
CA LEU A 162 1.73 -0.75 -13.71
C LEU A 162 0.69 -1.76 -14.20
N ALA A 163 0.76 -3.00 -13.74
CA ALA A 163 -0.21 -4.04 -14.08
C ALA A 163 -1.60 -3.69 -13.55
N THR A 164 -1.70 -3.24 -12.30
CA THR A 164 -2.98 -2.80 -11.71
C THR A 164 -3.51 -1.55 -12.40
N TRP A 165 -2.65 -0.57 -12.69
CA TRP A 165 -3.03 0.61 -13.45
C TRP A 165 -3.55 0.24 -14.84
N ALA A 166 -2.86 -0.64 -15.57
CA ALA A 166 -3.30 -1.10 -16.88
C ALA A 166 -4.62 -1.88 -16.78
N LEU A 167 -4.76 -2.74 -15.76
CA LEU A 167 -5.99 -3.49 -15.51
C LEU A 167 -7.18 -2.55 -15.30
N ILE A 168 -7.03 -1.49 -14.51
CA ILE A 168 -8.15 -0.60 -14.21
C ILE A 168 -8.35 0.42 -15.33
N GLU A 169 -7.30 1.09 -15.79
CA GLU A 169 -7.43 2.22 -16.72
C GLU A 169 -7.60 1.80 -18.18
N LYS A 170 -7.06 0.64 -18.58
CA LYS A 170 -7.07 0.17 -19.98
C LYS A 170 -8.10 -0.91 -20.29
N THR A 171 -8.71 -1.54 -19.28
CA THR A 171 -9.70 -2.61 -19.51
C THR A 171 -11.13 -2.16 -19.23
N ARG A 172 -12.10 -3.01 -19.64
CA ARG A 172 -13.53 -2.78 -19.40
C ARG A 172 -13.89 -2.74 -17.90
N LEU A 173 -13.06 -3.33 -17.05
CA LEU A 173 -13.27 -3.34 -15.61
C LEU A 173 -13.35 -1.92 -15.06
N GLY A 174 -12.42 -1.03 -15.40
CA GLY A 174 -12.48 0.36 -14.95
C GLY A 174 -13.60 1.18 -15.57
N SER A 175 -14.01 0.90 -16.82
CA SER A 175 -15.19 1.56 -17.40
C SER A 175 -16.48 1.16 -16.67
N TYR A 176 -16.64 -0.13 -16.34
CA TYR A 176 -17.80 -0.59 -15.57
C TYR A 176 -17.79 -0.03 -14.16
N LEU A 177 -16.62 0.09 -13.53
CA LEU A 177 -16.49 0.67 -12.21
C LEU A 177 -16.88 2.14 -12.20
N ARG A 178 -16.33 2.96 -13.11
CA ARG A 178 -16.70 4.37 -13.23
C ARG A 178 -18.20 4.55 -13.51
N ALA A 179 -18.76 3.75 -14.42
CA ALA A 179 -20.19 3.78 -14.70
C ALA A 179 -21.03 3.36 -13.48
N ALA A 180 -20.58 2.35 -12.72
CA ALA A 180 -21.28 1.85 -11.53
C ALA A 180 -21.28 2.90 -10.39
N THR A 181 -20.25 3.75 -10.32
CA THR A 181 -20.20 4.86 -9.37
C THR A 181 -21.07 6.05 -9.76
N GLU A 182 -21.34 6.25 -11.05
CA GLU A 182 -22.22 7.33 -11.52
C GLU A 182 -23.70 6.93 -11.45
N ASN A 183 -24.06 5.75 -11.98
CA ASN A 183 -25.42 5.27 -11.95
C ASN A 183 -25.46 3.72 -11.81
N PRO A 184 -25.44 3.19 -10.58
CA PRO A 184 -25.43 1.75 -10.36
C PRO A 184 -26.70 1.07 -10.89
N THR A 185 -27.85 1.72 -10.84
CA THR A 185 -29.13 1.18 -11.34
C THR A 185 -29.12 0.98 -12.85
N LEU A 186 -28.57 1.94 -13.60
CA LEU A 186 -28.43 1.84 -15.05
C LEU A 186 -27.44 0.74 -15.44
N VAL A 187 -26.31 0.63 -14.74
CA VAL A 187 -25.32 -0.43 -14.99
C VAL A 187 -25.91 -1.82 -14.74
N GLN A 188 -26.76 -1.96 -13.71
CA GLN A 188 -27.48 -3.22 -13.47
C GLN A 188 -28.47 -3.57 -14.59
N ALA A 189 -29.10 -2.58 -15.23
CA ALA A 189 -29.98 -2.82 -16.38
C ALA A 189 -29.24 -3.40 -17.60
N PHE A 190 -27.92 -3.17 -17.70
CA PHE A 190 -27.05 -3.80 -18.70
C PHE A 190 -26.55 -5.20 -18.30
N GLY A 191 -27.08 -5.79 -17.23
CA GLY A 191 -26.76 -7.15 -16.78
C GLY A 191 -25.48 -7.27 -15.93
N ILE A 192 -24.91 -6.14 -15.50
CA ILE A 192 -23.70 -6.12 -14.67
C ILE A 192 -24.09 -6.13 -13.18
N ASN A 193 -23.60 -7.11 -12.43
CA ASN A 193 -23.84 -7.20 -10.99
C ASN A 193 -22.95 -6.20 -10.23
N VAL A 194 -23.47 -4.99 -10.02
CA VAL A 194 -22.76 -3.91 -9.31
C VAL A 194 -22.30 -4.35 -7.91
N PRO A 195 -23.12 -4.97 -7.05
CA PRO A 195 -22.65 -5.43 -5.74
C PRO A 195 -21.41 -6.35 -5.81
N VAL A 196 -21.37 -7.31 -6.74
CA VAL A 196 -20.20 -8.18 -6.92
C VAL A 196 -19.00 -7.38 -7.42
N LEU A 197 -19.21 -6.42 -8.31
CA LEU A 197 -18.16 -5.55 -8.83
C LEU A 197 -17.50 -4.71 -7.72
N LEU A 198 -18.29 -4.18 -6.77
CA LEU A 198 -17.78 -3.44 -5.62
C LEU A 198 -16.99 -4.36 -4.67
N THR A 199 -17.53 -5.54 -4.34
CA THR A 199 -16.84 -6.55 -3.52
C THR A 199 -15.49 -6.94 -4.12
N LEU A 200 -15.43 -7.22 -5.43
CA LEU A 200 -14.19 -7.59 -6.12
C LEU A 200 -13.17 -6.44 -6.12
N THR A 201 -13.63 -5.20 -6.21
CA THR A 201 -12.77 -4.02 -6.17
C THR A 201 -12.17 -3.82 -4.79
N TYR A 202 -12.98 -3.95 -3.74
CA TYR A 202 -12.47 -3.90 -2.37
C TYR A 202 -11.51 -5.05 -2.09
N ALA A 203 -11.83 -6.26 -2.56
CA ALA A 203 -10.96 -7.44 -2.45
C ALA A 203 -9.62 -7.23 -3.17
N LEU A 204 -9.62 -6.63 -4.36
CA LEU A 204 -8.39 -6.28 -5.09
C LEU A 204 -7.53 -5.31 -4.28
N GLY A 205 -8.13 -4.24 -3.74
CA GLY A 205 -7.41 -3.29 -2.88
C GLY A 205 -6.83 -3.97 -1.64
N ALA A 206 -7.65 -4.72 -0.90
CA ALA A 206 -7.19 -5.49 0.27
C ALA A 206 -6.08 -6.49 -0.08
N GLY A 207 -6.19 -7.16 -1.23
CA GLY A 207 -5.18 -8.07 -1.76
C GLY A 207 -3.86 -7.39 -2.06
N LEU A 208 -3.88 -6.17 -2.63
CA LEU A 208 -2.67 -5.35 -2.83
C LEU A 208 -2.02 -4.95 -1.51
N ALA A 209 -2.82 -4.66 -0.48
CA ALA A 209 -2.29 -4.47 0.88
C ALA A 209 -1.61 -5.74 1.39
N GLY A 210 -2.27 -6.90 1.25
CA GLY A 210 -1.72 -8.19 1.63
C GLY A 210 -0.41 -8.52 0.90
N PHE A 211 -0.37 -8.28 -0.41
CA PHE A 211 0.82 -8.41 -1.26
C PHE A 211 1.98 -7.55 -0.76
N THR A 212 1.69 -6.28 -0.44
CA THR A 212 2.69 -5.38 0.12
C THR A 212 3.21 -5.88 1.47
N GLY A 213 2.33 -6.46 2.30
CA GLY A 213 2.69 -7.07 3.58
C GLY A 213 3.71 -8.20 3.44
N VAL A 214 3.53 -9.08 2.45
CA VAL A 214 4.50 -10.16 2.17
C VAL A 214 5.85 -9.60 1.75
N LEU A 215 5.86 -8.59 0.86
CA LEU A 215 7.10 -7.96 0.40
C LEU A 215 7.86 -7.25 1.52
N ALA A 216 7.12 -6.67 2.46
CA ALA A 216 7.66 -5.93 3.59
C ALA A 216 8.20 -6.83 4.72
N ALA A 217 7.64 -8.04 4.90
CA ALA A 217 7.98 -8.92 6.00
C ALA A 217 9.50 -9.21 6.14
N PRO A 218 10.25 -9.52 5.07
CA PRO A 218 11.71 -9.68 5.18
C PRO A 218 12.50 -8.40 5.47
N ILE A 219 11.92 -7.21 5.28
CA ILE A 219 12.61 -5.93 5.48
C ILE A 219 12.35 -5.36 6.87
N TYR A 220 11.10 -5.36 7.33
CA TYR A 220 10.72 -4.69 8.59
C TYR A 220 10.35 -5.63 9.73
N GLN A 221 10.44 -6.95 9.52
CA GLN A 221 9.92 -7.97 10.43
C GLN A 221 8.38 -7.87 10.58
N VAL A 222 7.75 -8.95 11.03
CA VAL A 222 6.29 -9.04 11.14
C VAL A 222 5.87 -8.61 12.54
N SER A 223 5.26 -7.42 12.66
CA SER A 223 4.77 -6.88 13.93
C SER A 223 3.33 -6.39 13.80
N PRO A 224 2.48 -6.51 14.84
CA PRO A 224 1.12 -5.97 14.77
C PRO A 224 1.06 -4.47 14.50
N LEU A 225 2.06 -3.71 14.95
CA LEU A 225 2.08 -2.25 14.83
C LEU A 225 2.49 -1.75 13.43
N MET A 226 2.94 -2.65 12.55
CA MET A 226 3.47 -2.27 11.23
C MET A 226 2.42 -1.59 10.34
N GLY A 227 1.14 -1.96 10.49
CA GLY A 227 0.04 -1.39 9.71
C GLY A 227 -0.29 0.05 10.09
N THR A 228 -0.45 0.30 11.38
CA THR A 228 -0.85 1.61 11.91
C THR A 228 0.23 2.67 11.70
N ASN A 229 1.50 2.30 11.77
CA ASN A 229 2.60 3.23 11.48
C ASN A 229 2.61 3.66 10.00
N LEU A 230 2.30 2.74 9.09
CA LEU A 230 2.42 2.98 7.65
C LEU A 230 1.17 3.62 7.06
N ILE A 231 -0.02 3.32 7.58
CA ILE A 231 -1.29 3.80 7.01
C ILE A 231 -1.43 5.32 7.05
N ILE A 232 -0.91 5.99 8.09
CA ILE A 232 -0.94 7.45 8.20
C ILE A 232 -0.12 8.10 7.07
N VAL A 233 1.06 7.53 6.79
CA VAL A 233 1.93 7.98 5.69
C VAL A 233 1.27 7.72 4.33
N VAL A 234 0.70 6.53 4.15
CA VAL A 234 -0.02 6.14 2.93
C VAL A 234 -1.22 7.05 2.66
N PHE A 235 -1.95 7.46 3.70
CA PHE A 235 -3.03 8.45 3.56
C PHE A 235 -2.50 9.79 3.07
N ALA A 236 -1.42 10.30 3.66
CA ALA A 236 -0.78 11.53 3.19
C ALA A 236 -0.36 11.43 1.72
N VAL A 237 0.22 10.30 1.32
CA VAL A 237 0.60 10.03 -0.09
C VAL A 237 -0.61 10.06 -1.03
N VAL A 238 -1.73 9.43 -0.66
CA VAL A 238 -2.95 9.43 -1.49
C VAL A 238 -3.55 10.83 -1.60
N VAL A 239 -3.59 11.57 -0.49
CA VAL A 239 -4.09 12.95 -0.47
C VAL A 239 -3.23 13.85 -1.36
N VAL A 240 -1.90 13.72 -1.31
CA VAL A 240 -0.98 14.46 -2.19
C VAL A 240 -1.12 14.02 -3.65
N GLY A 241 -1.27 12.73 -3.92
CA GLY A 241 -1.50 12.20 -5.27
C GLY A 241 -2.84 12.66 -5.86
N GLY A 242 -3.82 12.96 -5.02
CA GLY A 242 -5.18 13.27 -5.41
C GLY A 242 -6.06 12.03 -5.25
N MET A 243 -7.13 12.20 -4.47
CA MET A 243 -8.03 11.11 -4.11
C MET A 243 -8.71 10.52 -5.36
N GLY A 244 -8.53 9.22 -5.60
CA GLY A 244 -9.07 8.51 -6.77
C GLY A 244 -8.18 8.54 -8.02
N SER A 245 -7.01 9.17 -7.97
CA SER A 245 -6.03 9.10 -9.06
C SER A 245 -5.04 7.95 -8.85
N ILE A 246 -5.21 6.87 -9.61
CA ILE A 246 -4.34 5.69 -9.55
C ILE A 246 -2.88 6.05 -9.89
N MET A 247 -2.68 6.77 -10.99
CA MET A 247 -1.33 7.23 -11.38
C MET A 247 -0.78 8.25 -10.37
N GLY A 248 -1.63 9.13 -9.83
CA GLY A 248 -1.23 10.06 -8.80
C GLY A 248 -0.70 9.36 -7.56
N ALA A 249 -1.39 8.31 -7.09
CA ALA A 249 -0.95 7.50 -5.94
C ALA A 249 0.42 6.83 -6.19
N ILE A 250 0.65 6.28 -7.39
CA ILE A 250 1.91 5.62 -7.73
C ILE A 250 3.06 6.63 -7.78
N VAL A 251 2.91 7.72 -8.57
CA VAL A 251 3.96 8.73 -8.75
C VAL A 251 4.30 9.41 -7.43
N THR A 252 3.28 9.80 -6.67
CA THR A 252 3.47 10.44 -5.38
C THR A 252 4.09 9.50 -4.35
N GLY A 253 3.73 8.21 -4.33
CA GLY A 253 4.35 7.23 -3.43
C GLY A 253 5.86 7.13 -3.64
N TYR A 254 6.30 7.00 -4.90
CA TYR A 254 7.73 6.99 -5.23
C TYR A 254 8.39 8.34 -4.96
N MET A 255 7.76 9.46 -5.33
CA MET A 255 8.29 10.80 -5.11
C MET A 255 8.51 11.08 -3.62
N LEU A 256 7.52 10.80 -2.78
CA LEU A 256 7.60 11.03 -1.33
C LEU A 256 8.57 10.07 -0.65
N GLY A 257 8.69 8.83 -1.12
CA GLY A 257 9.74 7.91 -0.66
C GLY A 257 11.14 8.41 -0.99
N ILE A 258 11.37 8.92 -2.21
CA ILE A 258 12.66 9.52 -2.59
C ILE A 258 12.94 10.77 -1.76
N ALA A 259 11.93 11.62 -1.53
CA ALA A 259 12.06 12.80 -0.69
C ALA A 259 12.43 12.41 0.76
N GLU A 260 11.74 11.43 1.33
CA GLU A 260 12.06 10.87 2.66
C GLU A 260 13.52 10.37 2.71
N GLY A 261 13.95 9.64 1.68
CA GLY A 261 15.32 9.17 1.53
C GLY A 261 16.32 10.33 1.50
N LEU A 262 16.12 11.33 0.64
CA LEU A 262 16.98 12.51 0.57
C LEU A 262 17.05 13.25 1.91
N THR A 263 15.92 13.42 2.59
CA THR A 263 15.89 14.07 3.91
C THR A 263 16.68 13.27 4.95
N LYS A 264 16.71 11.94 4.89
CA LYS A 264 17.57 11.13 5.79
C LYS A 264 19.06 11.42 5.63
N VAL A 265 19.48 11.91 4.47
CA VAL A 265 20.89 12.25 4.24
C VAL A 265 21.27 13.57 4.91
N PHE A 266 20.38 14.57 4.89
CA PHE A 266 20.68 15.92 5.36
C PHE A 266 20.17 16.20 6.77
N TYR A 267 19.00 15.66 7.13
CA TYR A 267 18.34 15.90 8.41
C TYR A 267 17.45 14.71 8.81
N PRO A 268 18.03 13.62 9.36
CA PRO A 268 17.35 12.36 9.67
C PRO A 268 16.06 12.50 10.50
N GLU A 269 16.07 13.42 11.47
CA GLU A 269 14.95 13.64 12.40
C GLU A 269 13.70 14.14 11.69
N ALA A 270 13.84 14.89 10.59
CA ALA A 270 12.70 15.37 9.80
C ALA A 270 12.25 14.42 8.70
N SER A 271 12.93 13.28 8.50
CA SER A 271 12.62 12.38 7.39
C SER A 271 11.17 11.88 7.43
N ASN A 272 10.65 11.52 8.59
CA ASN A 272 9.25 11.10 8.71
C ASN A 272 8.28 12.28 8.58
N ILE A 273 8.72 13.50 8.90
CA ILE A 273 7.90 14.72 8.90
C ILE A 273 7.80 15.32 7.49
N VAL A 274 8.81 15.13 6.63
CA VAL A 274 8.88 15.75 5.30
C VAL A 274 7.67 15.41 4.43
N ILE A 275 7.13 14.19 4.56
CA ILE A 275 5.95 13.72 3.83
C ILE A 275 4.73 14.61 4.17
N PHE A 276 4.54 14.90 5.46
CA PHE A 276 3.43 15.73 5.94
C PHE A 276 3.62 17.22 5.61
N VAL A 277 4.87 17.69 5.59
CA VAL A 277 5.19 19.06 5.16
C VAL A 277 4.87 19.23 3.67
N ILE A 278 5.31 18.29 2.82
CA ILE A 278 4.98 18.29 1.39
C ILE A 278 3.47 18.23 1.20
N MET A 279 2.77 17.40 2.00
CA MET A 279 1.31 17.36 1.97
C MET A 279 0.66 18.70 2.28
N ALA A 280 1.10 19.38 3.35
CA ALA A 280 0.57 20.69 3.71
C ALA A 280 0.78 21.71 2.59
N PHE A 281 1.98 21.75 1.99
CA PHE A 281 2.27 22.64 0.87
C PHE A 281 1.43 22.33 -0.38
N VAL A 282 1.29 21.05 -0.73
CA VAL A 282 0.48 20.64 -1.88
C VAL A 282 -0.98 21.02 -1.68
N LEU A 283 -1.55 20.80 -0.49
CA LEU A 283 -2.95 21.14 -0.23
C LEU A 283 -3.21 22.65 -0.22
N LEU A 284 -2.24 23.47 0.21
CA LEU A 284 -2.35 24.92 0.13
C LEU A 284 -2.42 25.43 -1.31
N ILE A 285 -1.74 24.75 -2.25
CA ILE A 285 -1.66 25.16 -3.66
C ILE A 285 -2.73 24.46 -4.52
N ARG A 286 -2.99 23.19 -4.25
CA ARG A 286 -3.96 22.31 -4.94
C ARG A 286 -4.69 21.41 -3.93
N PRO A 287 -5.86 21.86 -3.43
CA PRO A 287 -6.66 21.10 -2.45
C PRO A 287 -7.11 19.72 -2.96
N ALA A 288 -7.27 19.54 -4.27
CA ALA A 288 -7.62 18.26 -4.90
C ALA A 288 -6.42 17.28 -5.01
N GLY A 289 -5.21 17.71 -4.65
CA GLY A 289 -3.96 16.97 -4.85
C GLY A 289 -3.31 17.26 -6.22
N LEU A 290 -2.12 16.70 -6.45
CA LEU A 290 -1.31 16.96 -7.66
C LEU A 290 -2.00 16.47 -8.93
N PHE A 291 -2.66 15.31 -8.86
CA PHE A 291 -3.35 14.66 -9.98
C PHE A 291 -4.85 14.48 -9.73
N GLY A 292 -5.42 15.23 -8.78
CA GLY A 292 -6.87 15.33 -8.61
C GLY A 292 -7.50 15.99 -9.83
N LYS A 293 -8.69 15.52 -10.22
CA LYS A 293 -9.51 16.23 -11.20
C LYS A 293 -10.39 17.20 -10.43
N ASP A 294 -10.36 18.47 -10.80
CA ASP A 294 -11.28 19.47 -10.26
C ASP A 294 -12.71 19.01 -10.54
N ALA A 295 -13.53 18.99 -9.49
CA ALA A 295 -14.95 18.65 -9.56
C ALA A 295 -15.76 19.77 -10.21
#